data_AF-A0A8K0CQS5-F1
#
_entry.id   AF-A0A8K0CQS5-F1
#
_cell.length_a   1.000
_cell.length_b   1.000
_cell.length_c   1.000
_cell.angle_alpha   90.00
_cell.angle_beta   90.00
_cell.angle_gamma   90.00
#
_symmetry.space_group_name_H-M   'P 1'
#
loop_
_entity.id
_entity.type
_entity.pdbx_description
1 polymer ?
#
loop_
_entity_poly.entity_id
_entity_poly.type
_entity_poly.pdbx_seq_one_letter_code
_entity_poly.pdbx_strand_id
1 'polypeptide(L)'
;HFTQVVWRNSQYFGIGKARSRTGKIVVVAHYAPAGNITGMFQENVFPPGPDYPLLPTTPRFYISSEVTESETSTSASSSTTQ
;
A
#
# COMPACT_ATOMS: atom_id res chain seq x y z
N HIS A 1 6.83 -4.87 -10.11
CA HIS A 1 6.88 -3.86 -11.19
C HIS A 1 6.95 -2.44 -10.65
N PHE A 2 6.05 -2.01 -9.74
CA PHE A 2 6.02 -0.66 -9.16
C PHE A 2 7.40 -0.07 -8.81
N THR A 3 8.19 -0.82 -8.05
CA THR A 3 9.52 -0.39 -7.58
C THR A 3 10.47 -0.01 -8.71
N GLN A 4 10.38 -0.62 -9.89
CA GLN A 4 11.19 -0.24 -11.05
C GLN A 4 10.76 1.10 -11.64
N VAL A 5 9.47 1.42 -11.59
CA VAL A 5 8.91 2.67 -12.11
C VAL A 5 9.40 3.86 -11.29
N VAL A 6 9.53 3.68 -9.98
CA VAL A 6 9.93 4.73 -9.02
C VAL A 6 11.40 4.63 -8.60
N TRP A 7 12.20 3.82 -9.29
CA TRP A 7 13.59 3.54 -8.90
C TRP A 7 14.49 4.77 -9.16
N ARG A 8 14.96 5.45 -8.10
CA ARG A 8 15.78 6.68 -8.19
C ARG A 8 16.95 6.55 -9.17
N ASN A 9 17.69 5.44 -9.12
CA ASN A 9 18.92 5.30 -9.91
C ASN A 9 18.68 4.92 -11.37
N SER A 10 17.45 4.64 -11.81
CA SER A 10 17.16 4.40 -13.24
C SER A 10 17.05 5.75 -13.96
N GLN A 11 17.94 5.99 -14.92
CA GLN A 11 18.11 7.30 -15.56
C GLN A 11 17.53 7.37 -16.97
N TYR A 12 17.46 6.23 -17.64
CA TYR A 12 16.97 6.10 -19.01
C TYR A 12 15.78 5.15 -19.03
N PHE A 13 14.79 5.51 -19.84
CA PHE A 13 13.56 4.75 -20.00
C PHE A 13 13.20 4.64 -21.48
N GLY A 14 12.85 3.44 -21.92
CA GLY A 14 12.34 3.16 -23.25
C GLY A 14 11.07 2.32 -23.18
N ILE A 15 10.08 2.64 -24.02
CA ILE A 15 8.83 1.89 -24.08
C ILE A 15 8.52 1.51 -25.54
N GLY A 16 8.09 0.26 -25.73
CA GLY A 16 7.66 -0.27 -27.01
C GLY A 16 6.29 -0.93 -26.89
N LYS A 17 5.48 -0.81 -27.94
CA LYS A 17 4.20 -1.51 -28.05
C LYS A 17 4.16 -2.32 -29.33
N ALA A 18 3.62 -3.53 -29.28
CA ALA A 18 3.36 -4.38 -30.43
C ALA A 18 1.95 -4.96 -30.35
N ARG A 19 1.32 -5.18 -31.51
CA ARG A 19 0.01 -5.82 -31.61
C ARG A 19 0.12 -7.08 -32.46
N SER A 20 -0.36 -8.22 -31.95
CA SER A 20 -0.41 -9.47 -32.69
C SER A 20 -1.50 -9.44 -33.78
N ARG A 21 -1.44 -10.38 -34.73
CA ARG A 21 -2.51 -10.59 -35.72
C ARG A 21 -3.87 -10.91 -35.10
N THR A 22 -3.86 -11.53 -33.90
CA THR A 22 -5.07 -11.83 -33.12
C THR A 22 -5.56 -10.66 -32.26
N GLY A 23 -4.90 -9.50 -32.33
CA GLY A 23 -5.30 -8.29 -31.59
C GLY A 23 -4.67 -8.14 -30.20
N LYS A 24 -3.88 -9.11 -29.71
CA LYS A 24 -3.18 -9.01 -28.41
C LYS A 24 -2.18 -7.86 -28.45
N ILE A 25 -2.23 -6.98 -27.47
CA ILE A 25 -1.26 -5.89 -27.31
C ILE A 25 -0.20 -6.31 -26.28
N VAL A 26 1.06 -6.13 -26.61
CA VAL A 26 2.20 -6.33 -25.71
C VAL A 26 2.92 -5.00 -25.57
N VAL A 27 3.15 -4.58 -24.33
CA VAL A 27 3.91 -3.39 -23.99
C VAL A 27 5.14 -3.83 -23.23
N VAL A 28 6.31 -3.34 -23.64
CA VAL A 28 7.59 -3.59 -22.99
C VAL A 28 8.18 -2.27 -22.55
N ALA A 29 8.58 -2.21 -21.29
CA ALA A 29 9.29 -1.10 -20.70
C ALA A 29 10.72 -1.54 -20.36
N HIS A 30 11.71 -0.73 -20.74
CA HIS A 30 13.11 -0.94 -20.45
C HIS A 30 13.65 0.24 -19.65
N TYR A 31 14.42 -0.06 -18.61
CA TYR A 31 14.98 0.92 -17.68
C TYR A 31 16.48 0.71 -17.59
N ALA A 32 17.28 1.78 -17.62
CA ALA A 32 18.73 1.70 -17.47
C ALA A 32 19.25 2.85 -16.57
N PRO A 33 20.14 2.60 -15.60
CA PRO A 33 20.47 1.30 -15.00
C PRO A 33 19.24 0.51 -14.52
N ALA A 34 19.38 -0.83 -14.46
CA ALA A 34 18.32 -1.70 -13.99
C ALA A 34 18.03 -1.44 -12.50
N GLY A 35 16.74 -1.43 -12.14
CA GLY A 35 16.30 -1.29 -10.77
C GLY A 35 16.05 -2.64 -10.09
N ASN A 36 15.36 -2.60 -8.96
CA ASN A 36 15.00 -3.79 -8.17
C ASN A 36 16.20 -4.65 -7.75
N ILE A 37 17.35 -4.02 -7.53
CA ILE A 37 18.53 -4.69 -7.01
C ILE A 37 18.32 -4.96 -5.51
N THR A 38 18.49 -6.21 -5.10
CA THR A 38 18.37 -6.62 -3.69
C THR A 38 19.32 -5.80 -2.81
N GLY A 39 18.82 -5.33 -1.66
CA GLY A 39 19.58 -4.50 -0.73
C GLY A 39 19.59 -3.00 -1.04
N MET A 40 19.07 -2.58 -2.21
CA MET A 40 19.13 -1.18 -2.66
C MET A 40 17.78 -0.45 -2.56
N PHE A 41 16.78 -1.05 -1.92
CA PHE A 41 15.41 -0.51 -1.88
C PHE A 41 15.33 0.86 -1.20
N GLN A 42 15.92 0.99 0.00
CA GLN A 42 15.82 2.21 0.82
C GLN A 42 16.43 3.44 0.15
N GLU A 43 17.43 3.23 -0.71
CA GLU A 43 18.13 4.28 -1.45
C GLU A 43 17.43 4.65 -2.76
N ASN A 44 16.45 3.85 -3.19
CA ASN A 44 15.85 3.98 -4.51
C ASN A 44 14.33 4.17 -4.52
N VAL A 45 13.62 3.79 -3.45
CA VAL A 45 12.16 3.89 -3.36
C VAL A 45 11.80 4.79 -2.21
N PHE A 46 11.42 6.03 -2.53
CA PHE A 46 11.09 7.06 -1.54
C PHE A 46 9.60 7.07 -1.22
N PRO A 47 9.22 7.53 -0.02
CA PRO A 47 7.82 7.85 0.27
C PRO A 47 7.32 8.93 -0.71
N PRO A 48 5.99 9.02 -0.91
CA PRO A 48 5.39 10.12 -1.65
C PRO A 48 5.84 11.48 -1.08
N GLY A 49 5.99 12.47 -1.95
CA GLY A 49 6.34 13.83 -1.56
C GLY A 49 5.27 14.51 -0.67
N PRO A 50 5.59 15.67 -0.09
CA PRO A 50 4.66 16.41 0.77
C PRO A 50 3.42 16.96 0.03
N ASP A 51 3.51 17.13 -1.30
CA ASP A 51 2.43 17.68 -2.13
C ASP A 51 1.37 16.63 -2.52
N TYR A 52 1.51 15.38 -2.04
CA TYR A 52 0.44 14.41 -2.19
C TYR A 52 -0.70 14.84 -1.27
N PRO A 53 -1.90 15.18 -1.81
CA PRO A 53 -3.01 15.60 -0.98
C PRO A 53 -3.23 14.50 0.05
N LEU A 54 -3.14 14.88 1.33
CA LEU A 54 -3.38 14.01 2.46
C LEU A 54 -4.83 13.51 2.33
N LEU A 55 -5.04 12.45 1.56
CA LEU A 55 -6.25 11.67 1.64
C LEU A 55 -6.40 11.35 3.13
N PRO A 56 -7.56 11.65 3.76
CA PRO A 56 -7.72 11.47 5.18
C PRO A 56 -7.34 10.03 5.48
N THR A 57 -6.25 9.87 6.22
CA THR A 57 -5.66 8.58 6.59
C THR A 57 -6.63 7.94 7.57
N THR A 58 -7.74 7.43 7.06
CA THR A 58 -8.68 6.65 7.85
C THR A 58 -7.93 5.39 8.18
N PRO A 59 -7.65 5.11 9.46
CA PRO A 59 -7.07 3.84 9.83
C PRO A 59 -8.04 2.79 9.32
N ARG A 60 -7.53 1.83 8.56
CA ARG A 60 -8.31 0.67 8.12
C ARG A 60 -8.62 -0.11 9.39
N PHE A 61 -9.73 0.20 10.05
CA PHE A 61 -10.20 -0.53 11.22
C PHE A 61 -10.34 -1.99 10.81
N TYR A 62 -9.41 -2.80 11.31
CA TYR A 62 -9.51 -4.25 11.29
C TYR A 62 -10.81 -4.56 12.02
N ILE A 63 -11.77 -5.17 11.33
CA ILE A 63 -12.88 -5.85 12.00
C ILE A 63 -12.23 -7.00 12.78
N SER A 64 -11.93 -6.78 14.05
CA SER A 64 -11.86 -7.87 15.01
C SER A 64 -13.28 -8.38 15.15
N SER A 65 -13.50 -9.61 14.70
CA SER A 65 -14.73 -10.37 14.95
C SER A 65 -15.09 -10.31 16.43
N GLU A 66 -16.11 -9.55 16.81
CA GLU A 66 -16.73 -9.66 18.12
C GLU A 66 -17.38 -11.04 18.21
N VAL A 67 -16.72 -11.93 18.95
CA VAL A 67 -17.32 -13.14 19.50
C VAL A 67 -18.48 -12.70 20.39
N THR A 68 -19.67 -13.17 20.03
CA THR A 68 -20.91 -12.98 20.78
C THR A 68 -20.84 -13.82 22.07
N GLU A 69 -20.72 -13.17 23.22
CA GLU A 69 -21.13 -13.78 24.49
C GLU A 69 -22.02 -12.80 25.25
N SER A 70 -23.31 -13.08 25.13
CA SER A 70 -24.39 -12.57 25.94
C SER A 70 -24.38 -13.26 27.30
N GLU A 71 -24.18 -12.54 28.39
CA GLU A 71 -24.82 -12.88 29.66
C GLU A 71 -25.31 -11.64 30.40
N THR A 72 -26.62 -11.66 30.65
CA THR A 72 -27.37 -10.77 31.50
C THR A 72 -27.10 -11.14 32.96
N SER A 73 -26.75 -10.18 33.83
CA SER A 73 -27.35 -10.13 35.16
C SER A 73 -27.13 -8.79 35.86
N THR A 74 -28.26 -8.30 36.36
CA THR A 74 -28.51 -7.11 37.17
C THR A 74 -28.08 -7.31 38.61
N SER A 75 -27.52 -6.29 39.27
CA SER A 75 -28.10 -5.68 40.49
C SER A 75 -27.27 -4.51 41.05
N ALA A 76 -28.00 -3.49 41.48
CA ALA A 76 -27.59 -2.30 42.22
C ALA A 76 -26.89 -2.68 43.56
N SER A 77 -26.14 -1.85 44.27
CA SER A 77 -26.38 -0.46 44.67
C SER A 77 -25.18 0.01 45.50
N SER A 78 -24.78 1.28 45.40
CA SER A 78 -23.85 1.92 46.34
C SER A 78 -24.56 3.06 47.07
N SER A 79 -24.74 2.95 48.38
CA SER A 79 -25.12 4.07 49.25
C SER A 79 -24.75 3.80 50.72
N THR A 80 -23.70 4.50 51.17
CA THR A 80 -23.53 5.30 52.43
C THR A 80 -24.04 4.70 53.76
N THR A 81 -23.27 4.67 54.86
CA THR A 81 -23.02 5.80 55.81
C THR A 81 -22.08 5.39 56.95
N GLN A 82 -21.50 6.41 57.63
CA GLN A 82 -20.89 6.40 58.97
C GLN A 82 -21.49 5.42 59.99
#